data_AF-A0AAD7DCJ5-F1
#
_entry.id   AF-A0AAD7DCJ5-F1
#
_cell.length_a   1.000
_cell.length_b   1.000
_cell.length_c   1.000
_cell.angle_alpha   90.00
_cell.angle_beta   90.00
_cell.angle_gamma   90.00
#
_symmetry.space_group_name_H-M   'P 1'
#
loop_
_entity.id
_entity.type
_entity.pdbx_description
1 polymer ?
#
loop_
_entity_poly.entity_id
_entity_poly.type
_entity_poly.pdbx_seq_one_letter_code
_entity_poly.pdbx_strand_id
1 'polypeptide(L)' 'RRRISALTHAAIEFGVIPRDWWFQPSWIDEPKAAAGRKKMQDQGIIYASSVSYRNMCRFNNGFFKHELLLLKYKR' A
#
# COMPACT_ATOMS: atom_id res chain seq x y z
N ARG A 1 15.01 7.68 8.94
CA ARG A 1 16.12 8.21 8.12
C ARG A 1 17.46 8.06 8.83
N ARG A 2 17.80 8.86 9.86
CA ARG A 2 19.10 8.79 10.59
C ARG A 2 19.53 7.38 11.06
N ARG A 3 18.62 6.63 11.71
CA ARG A 3 18.92 5.27 12.19
C ARG A 3 19.29 4.29 11.08
N ILE A 4 18.62 4.39 9.93
CA ILE A 4 18.85 3.49 8.79
C ILE A 4 20.16 3.85 8.08
N SER A 5 20.45 5.15 7.93
CA SER A 5 21.69 5.62 7.33
C SER A 5 22.95 5.24 8.13
N ALA A 6 22.83 4.97 9.43
CA ALA A 6 23.95 4.49 10.24
C ALA A 6 24.28 3.00 10.00
N LEU A 7 23.38 2.24 9.36
CA LEU A 7 23.52 0.79 9.17
C LEU A 7 24.18 0.42 7.83
N THR A 8 24.37 1.37 6.91
CA THR A 8 24.93 1.10 5.58
C THR A 8 25.54 2.36 4.96
N HIS A 9 26.57 2.16 4.13
CA HIS A 9 27.16 3.22 3.31
C HIS A 9 26.50 3.35 1.93
N ALA A 10 25.55 2.47 1.58
CA ALA A 10 24.83 2.56 0.32
C ALA A 10 23.96 3.82 0.24
N ALA A 11 23.70 4.31 -0.97
CA ALA A 11 22.75 5.40 -1.20
C ALA A 11 21.33 4.95 -0.82
N ILE A 12 20.64 5.73 0.01
CA ILE A 12 19.28 5.44 0.49
C ILE A 12 18.35 6.59 0.14
N GLU A 13 17.18 6.24 -0.40
CA GLU A 13 16.11 7.20 -0.69
C GLU A 13 14.84 6.82 0.07
N PHE A 14 14.06 7.83 0.45
CA PHE A 14 12.81 7.66 1.18
C PHE A 14 11.69 8.40 0.44
N GLY A 15 10.74 7.64 -0.10
CA GLY A 15 9.53 8.16 -0.73
C GLY A 15 8.35 8.20 0.24
N VAL A 16 7.35 9.01 -0.10
CA VAL A 16 6.04 8.98 0.55
C VAL A 16 5.03 8.69 -0.54
N ILE A 17 4.26 7.61 -0.35
CA ILE A 17 3.25 7.19 -1.32
C ILE A 17 2.21 8.31 -1.45
N PRO A 18 1.91 8.80 -2.68
CA PRO A 18 0.85 9.76 -2.91
C PRO A 18 -0.50 9.27 -2.38
N ARG A 19 -1.30 10.19 -1.84
CA ARG A 19 -2.60 9.87 -1.23
C ARG A 19 -3.49 9.04 -2.17
N ASP A 20 -3.60 9.45 -3.43
CA ASP A 20 -4.52 8.83 -4.40
C ASP A 20 -4.13 7.40 -4.80
N TRP A 21 -2.86 7.05 -4.58
CA TRP A 21 -2.34 5.71 -4.84
C TRP A 21 -2.53 4.78 -3.65
N TRP A 22 -2.57 5.35 -2.44
CA TRP A 22 -2.77 4.58 -1.22
C TRP A 22 -4.24 4.37 -0.90
N PHE A 23 -5.04 5.44 -0.89
CA PHE A 23 -6.44 5.37 -0.48
C PHE A 23 -7.33 4.88 -1.62
N GLN A 24 -8.48 4.33 -1.24
CA GLN A 24 -9.48 3.87 -2.20
C GLN A 24 -9.95 5.06 -3.06
N PRO A 25 -10.12 4.85 -4.37
CA PRO A 25 -10.63 5.89 -5.25
C PRO A 25 -12.11 6.16 -4.99
N SER A 26 -12.58 7.35 -5.39
CA SER A 26 -13.93 7.84 -5.08
C SER A 26 -15.07 6.99 -5.64
N TRP A 27 -14.82 6.17 -6.66
CA TRP A 27 -15.81 5.27 -7.24
C TRP A 27 -16.01 3.97 -6.45
N ILE A 28 -15.29 3.76 -5.35
CA ILE A 28 -15.55 2.63 -4.45
C ILE A 28 -16.64 3.00 -3.45
N ASP A 29 -17.70 2.20 -3.45
CA ASP A 29 -18.74 2.20 -2.42
C ASP A 29 -18.16 1.62 -1.11
N GLU A 30 -17.82 2.51 -0.18
CA GLU A 30 -17.24 2.13 1.11
C GLU A 30 -18.19 1.28 1.97
N PRO A 31 -19.51 1.59 2.10
CA PRO A 31 -20.47 0.68 2.74
C PRO A 31 -20.43 -0.76 2.19
N LYS A 32 -20.45 -0.92 0.87
CA LYS A 32 -20.37 -2.24 0.22
C LYS A 32 -19.02 -2.92 0.48
N ALA A 33 -17.92 -2.17 0.40
CA ALA A 33 -16.58 -2.69 0.68
C ALA A 33 -16.46 -3.14 2.14
N ALA A 34 -17.00 -2.38 3.09
CA ALA A 34 -17.00 -2.71 4.52
C ALA A 34 -17.79 -3.99 4.80
N ALA A 35 -18.97 -4.16 4.20
CA ALA A 35 -19.75 -5.40 4.32
C ALA A 35 -18.98 -6.63 3.79
N GLY A 36 -18.31 -6.49 2.65
CA GLY A 36 -17.46 -7.53 2.10
C GLY A 36 -16.28 -7.89 3.02
N ARG A 37 -15.61 -6.88 3.59
CA ARG A 37 -14.53 -7.08 4.57
C ARG A 37 -15.03 -7.80 5.82
N LYS A 38 -16.20 -7.43 6.34
CA LYS A 38 -16.82 -8.11 7.48
C LYS A 38 -17.11 -9.58 7.17
N LYS A 39 -17.72 -9.88 6.02
CA LYS A 39 -17.99 -11.28 5.61
C LYS A 39 -16.70 -12.12 5.59
N MET A 40 -15.62 -11.58 5.04
CA MET A 40 -14.32 -12.26 5.02
C MET A 40 -13.73 -12.44 6.43
N GLN A 41 -13.92 -11.46 7.32
CA GLN A 41 -13.49 -11.56 8.71
C GLN A 41 -14.27 -12.65 9.45
N ASP A 42 -15.58 -12.73 9.25
CA ASP A 42 -16.45 -13.75 9.84
C ASP A 42 -16.07 -15.17 9.36
N GLN A 43 -15.47 -15.27 8.17
CA GLN A 43 -14.91 -16.51 7.61
C GLN A 43 -13.49 -16.85 8.15
N GLY A 44 -12.95 -16.06 9.08
CA GLY A 44 -11.62 -16.28 9.65
C GLY A 44 -10.45 -15.90 8.73
N ILE A 45 -10.68 -15.12 7.67
CA ILE A 45 -9.61 -14.69 6.77
C ILE A 45 -8.74 -13.64 7.45
N ILE A 46 -7.44 -13.91 7.51
CA ILE A 46 -6.46 -13.00 8.13
C ILE A 46 -6.47 -11.62 7.46
N TYR A 47 -6.35 -10.58 8.27
CA TYR A 47 -6.36 -9.17 7.84
C TYR A 47 -7.58 -8.74 7.03
N ALA A 48 -8.67 -9.51 7.02
CA ALA A 48 -9.86 -9.22 6.21
C ALA A 48 -10.44 -7.83 6.46
N SER A 49 -10.50 -7.40 7.72
CA SER A 49 -11.01 -6.09 8.13
C SER A 49 -9.99 -4.95 7.99
N SER A 50 -8.71 -5.25 7.72
CA SER A 50 -7.65 -4.24 7.65
C SER A 50 -7.68 -3.48 6.33
N VAL A 51 -8.17 -2.23 6.39
CA VAL A 51 -8.17 -1.31 5.24
C VAL A 51 -6.75 -1.02 4.76
N SER A 52 -5.80 -0.80 5.67
CA SER A 52 -4.40 -0.55 5.32
C SER A 52 -3.76 -1.74 4.61
N TYR A 53 -4.13 -2.97 4.98
CA TYR A 53 -3.67 -4.17 4.28
C TYR A 53 -4.24 -4.24 2.85
N ARG A 54 -5.52 -3.91 2.66
CA ARG A 54 -6.13 -3.82 1.33
C ARG A 54 -5.49 -2.74 0.46
N ASN A 55 -5.21 -1.57 1.04
CA ASN A 55 -4.50 -0.49 0.38
C ASN A 55 -3.08 -0.92 -0.04
N MET A 56 -2.35 -1.62 0.84
CA MET A 56 -1.04 -2.20 0.55
C MET A 56 -1.10 -3.19 -0.62
N CYS A 57 -2.06 -4.13 -0.62
CA CYS A 57 -2.23 -5.07 -1.72
C CYS A 57 -2.51 -4.36 -3.06
N ARG A 58 -3.33 -3.31 -3.06
CA ARG A 58 -3.60 -2.48 -4.26
C ARG A 58 -2.35 -1.72 -4.71
N PHE A 59 -1.60 -1.12 -3.78
CA PHE A 59 -0.38 -0.40 -4.08
C PHE A 59 0.67 -1.31 -4.72
N ASN A 60 0.94 -2.47 -4.12
CA ASN A 60 1.97 -3.39 -4.63
C ASN A 60 1.62 -3.97 -6.00
N ASN A 61 0.35 -4.30 -6.24
CA ASN A 61 -0.07 -4.86 -7.54
C ASN A 61 -0.25 -3.80 -8.65
N GLY A 62 -0.56 -2.55 -8.29
CA GLY A 62 -0.93 -1.51 -9.26
C GLY A 62 0.07 -0.36 -9.41
N PHE A 63 0.59 0.16 -8.30
CA PHE A 63 1.25 1.47 -8.24
C PHE A 63 2.75 1.41 -7.97
N PHE A 64 3.23 0.37 -7.27
CA PHE A 64 4.63 0.30 -6.85
C PHE A 64 5.62 0.54 -8.00
N LYS A 65 5.42 -0.12 -9.15
CA LYS A 65 6.28 0.05 -10.34
C LYS A 65 6.21 1.45 -10.99
N HIS A 66 5.23 2.26 -10.64
CA HIS A 66 5.03 3.62 -11.15
C HIS A 66 5.56 4.68 -10.18
N GLU A 67 6.03 4.29 -8.99
CA GLU A 67 6.62 5.19 -8.01
C GLU A 67 7.80 5.94 -8.62
N LEU A 68 7.78 7.28 -8.50
CA LEU A 68 8.75 8.17 -9.13
C LEU A 68 10.21 7.80 -8.79
N LEU A 69 10.46 7.34 -7.56
CA LEU A 69 11.78 6.89 -7.12
C LEU A 69 12.25 5.62 -7.84
N LEU A 70 11.33 4.79 -8.32
CA LEU A 70 11.63 3.53 -8.97
C LEU A 70 11.79 3.68 -10.49
N LEU A 71 11.32 4.78 -11.09
CA LEU A 71 11.38 5.03 -12.54
C LEU A 71 12.81 5.02 -13.12
N LYS A 72 13.83 5.29 -12.29
CA LYS A 72 15.25 5.28 -12.69
C LYS A 72 15.90 3.90 -12.69
N TYR A 73 15.19 2.87 -12.23
CA TYR A 73 15.70 1.49 -12.18
C TYR A 73 15.06 0.63 -13.27
N LYS A 74 15.84 -0.31 -13.83
CA LYS A 74 15.34 -1.25 -14.85
C LYS A 74 14.43 -2.29 -14.20
N ARG A 75 13.46 -2.76 -14.99
CA ARG A 75 12.57 -3.89 -14.64
C ARG A 75 13.27 -5.22 -14.85
#